data_AF-A0AA89C9P9-F1
#
_entry.id   AF-A0AA89C9P9-F1
#
_cell.length_a   1.000
_cell.length_b   1.000
_cell.length_c   1.000
_cell.angle_alpha   90.00
_cell.angle_beta   90.00
_cell.angle_gamma   90.00
#
_symmetry.space_group_name_H-M   'P 1'
#
loop_
_entity.id
_entity.type
_entity.pdbx_description
1 polymer ?
#
loop_
_entity_poly.entity_id
_entity_poly.type
_entity_poly.pdbx_seq_one_letter_code
_entity_poly.pdbx_strand_id
1 'polypeptide(L)'
;MNTLVDDLKDENGIIKDADYVRAIVHHPSLKSEIWIPFSQSTEMSGDAILKEVQKVQQSNEDFKMEDGQTTIDLLHVEMPMGSGGGSVKNLHTDKEAFRKGKKSIVSIVNDEDHMCLSRAIVVTIVHANKPEKESEEWNKEWKHIRQSKNYKLQTERAKALCDQAGVSSEHGCGPAEWEKFQKVLMPNYRLKIYQQNAVAKTLKFDVLYK
;
A
#
# COMPACT_ATOMS: atom_id res chain seq x y z
N MET A 1 -23.58 17.57 26.83
CA MET A 1 -22.25 17.99 27.31
C MET A 1 -21.24 17.05 26.67
N ASN A 2 -20.99 17.23 25.36
CA ASN A 2 -20.09 16.41 24.54
C ASN A 2 -19.39 17.39 23.61
N THR A 3 -18.46 18.19 24.12
CA THR A 3 -17.92 19.31 23.32
C THR A 3 -16.40 19.33 23.32
N LEU A 4 -15.69 19.13 24.44
CA LEU A 4 -14.23 19.37 24.44
C LEU A 4 -13.41 18.55 23.41
N VAL A 5 -13.70 17.26 23.25
CA VAL A 5 -12.94 16.40 22.32
C VAL A 5 -13.40 16.59 20.88
N ASP A 6 -14.68 16.85 20.68
CA ASP A 6 -15.24 17.10 19.35
C ASP A 6 -14.82 18.50 18.86
N ASP A 7 -14.77 19.49 19.76
CA ASP A 7 -14.21 20.82 19.52
C ASP A 7 -12.71 20.73 19.15
N LEU A 8 -11.91 19.88 19.82
CA LEU A 8 -10.50 19.65 19.47
C LEU A 8 -10.30 18.96 18.11
N LYS A 9 -11.26 18.11 17.70
CA LYS A 9 -11.28 17.49 16.37
C LYS A 9 -11.69 18.50 15.29
N ASP A 10 -12.69 19.32 15.59
CA ASP A 10 -13.30 20.28 14.67
C ASP A 10 -12.42 21.54 14.46
N GLU A 11 -11.74 22.03 15.50
CA GLU A 11 -10.85 23.21 15.43
C GLU A 11 -9.71 23.03 14.41
N ASN A 12 -9.32 21.79 14.13
CA ASN A 12 -8.23 21.49 13.23
C ASN A 12 -8.67 20.98 11.86
N GLY A 13 -9.87 20.40 11.70
CA GLY A 13 -10.33 19.81 10.42
C GLY A 13 -9.39 18.77 9.79
N ILE A 14 -8.35 18.36 10.53
CA ILE A 14 -7.22 17.54 10.09
C ILE A 14 -7.47 16.05 10.40
N ILE A 15 -8.26 15.77 11.44
CA ILE A 15 -8.49 14.41 11.94
C ILE A 15 -9.70 13.81 11.25
N LYS A 16 -9.48 12.77 10.45
CA LYS A 16 -10.53 12.02 9.75
C LYS A 16 -11.08 10.92 10.66
N ASP A 17 -12.31 10.47 10.39
CA ASP A 17 -12.94 9.37 11.14
C ASP A 17 -12.10 8.08 11.21
N ALA A 18 -11.36 7.80 10.14
CA ALA A 18 -10.51 6.61 10.03
C ALA A 18 -9.15 6.76 10.73
N ASP A 19 -8.80 7.96 11.19
CA ASP A 19 -7.53 8.21 11.85
C ASP A 19 -7.55 7.65 13.27
N TYR A 20 -6.36 7.35 13.79
CA TYR A 20 -6.22 6.96 15.18
C TYR A 20 -5.68 8.12 16.00
N VAL A 21 -6.21 8.22 17.21
CA VAL A 21 -5.86 9.27 18.15
C VAL A 21 -5.53 8.70 19.52
N ARG A 22 -4.68 9.42 20.24
CA ARG A 22 -4.42 9.21 21.67
C ARG A 22 -4.59 10.52 22.40
N ALA A 23 -5.18 10.46 23.59
CA ALA A 23 -5.12 11.55 24.54
C ALA A 23 -4.17 11.18 25.68
N ILE A 24 -3.34 12.14 26.07
CA ILE A 24 -2.45 12.06 27.23
C ILE A 24 -2.87 13.19 28.16
N VAL A 25 -3.24 12.84 29.40
CA VAL A 25 -3.66 13.84 30.39
C VAL A 25 -2.51 14.07 31.36
N HIS A 26 -2.06 15.32 31.43
CA HIS A 26 -1.08 15.78 32.40
C HIS A 26 -1.77 16.55 33.51
N HIS A 27 -1.36 16.28 34.74
CA HIS A 27 -1.82 17.03 35.89
C HIS A 27 -0.71 17.11 36.94
N PRO A 28 -0.51 18.26 37.61
CA PRO A 28 0.54 18.43 38.61
C PRO A 28 0.50 17.42 39.76
N SER A 29 -0.70 17.00 40.16
CA SER A 29 -0.90 16.04 41.27
C SER A 29 -0.73 14.57 40.86
N LEU A 30 -0.43 14.29 39.59
CA LEU A 30 -0.16 12.93 39.11
C LEU A 30 1.34 12.64 39.10
N LYS A 31 1.75 11.52 39.70
CA LYS A 31 3.13 11.01 39.59
C LYS A 31 3.48 10.51 38.19
N SER A 32 2.45 10.06 37.45
CA SER A 32 2.54 9.57 36.08
C SER A 32 1.32 10.04 35.31
N GLU A 33 1.53 10.42 34.05
CA GLU A 33 0.49 10.86 33.13
C GLU A 33 -0.57 9.79 32.91
N ILE A 34 -1.80 10.19 32.59
CA ILE A 34 -2.87 9.25 32.24
C ILE A 34 -2.84 8.99 30.75
N TRP A 35 -2.46 7.77 30.41
CA TRP A 35 -2.38 7.30 29.03
C TRP A 35 -3.71 6.69 28.63
N ILE A 36 -4.45 7.38 27.77
CA ILE A 36 -5.65 6.80 27.20
C ILE A 36 -5.23 5.85 26.06
N PRO A 37 -5.81 4.64 25.98
CA PRO A 37 -5.48 3.70 24.90
C PRO A 37 -5.67 4.32 23.52
N PHE A 38 -4.88 3.86 22.56
CA PHE A 38 -4.99 4.29 21.18
C PHE A 38 -6.30 3.76 20.59
N SER A 39 -7.16 4.64 20.07
CA SER A 39 -8.45 4.26 19.47
C SER A 39 -8.74 5.06 18.21
N GLN A 40 -9.74 4.63 17.45
CA GLN A 40 -10.19 5.38 16.28
C GLN A 40 -10.78 6.72 16.71
N SER A 41 -10.66 7.74 15.85
CA SER A 41 -11.19 9.08 16.11
C SER A 41 -12.69 9.05 16.46
N THR A 42 -13.45 8.18 15.80
CA THR A 42 -14.89 7.98 16.06
C THR A 42 -15.19 7.39 17.45
N GLU A 43 -14.27 6.64 18.03
CA GLU A 43 -14.42 6.00 19.34
C GLU A 43 -13.84 6.86 20.48
N MET A 44 -13.00 7.84 20.15
CA MET A 44 -12.41 8.76 21.12
C MET A 44 -13.41 9.87 21.47
N SER A 45 -14.13 9.74 22.58
CA SER A 45 -15.06 10.75 23.08
C SER A 45 -14.60 11.34 24.42
N GLY A 46 -15.14 12.49 24.80
CA GLY A 46 -14.90 13.08 26.13
C GLY A 46 -15.24 12.12 27.28
N ASP A 47 -16.29 11.31 27.12
CA ASP A 47 -16.66 10.28 28.09
C ASP A 47 -15.60 9.18 28.21
N ALA A 48 -14.95 8.79 27.11
CA ALA A 48 -13.89 7.79 27.13
C ALA A 48 -12.65 8.31 27.88
N ILE A 49 -12.30 9.58 27.69
CA ILE A 49 -11.23 10.27 28.44
C ILE A 49 -11.58 10.31 29.92
N LEU A 50 -12.77 10.81 30.26
CA LEU A 50 -13.21 10.98 31.64
C LEU A 50 -13.28 9.65 32.39
N LYS A 51 -13.70 8.57 31.72
CA LYS A 51 -13.74 7.22 32.29
C LYS A 51 -12.36 6.72 32.71
N GLU A 52 -11.33 6.95 31.90
CA GLU A 52 -9.96 6.57 32.28
C GLU A 52 -9.42 7.45 33.40
N VAL A 53 -9.73 8.75 33.39
CA VAL A 53 -9.38 9.66 34.49
C VAL A 53 -10.03 9.22 35.81
N GLN A 54 -11.31 8.83 35.78
CA GLN A 54 -12.02 8.34 36.96
C GLN A 54 -11.42 7.05 37.52
N LYS A 55 -10.96 6.13 36.67
CA LYS A 55 -10.25 4.92 37.14
C LYS A 55 -8.95 5.27 37.86
N VAL A 56 -8.19 6.23 37.34
CA VAL A 56 -6.96 6.69 37.99
C VAL A 56 -7.28 7.39 39.31
N GLN A 57 -8.31 8.22 39.35
CA GLN A 57 -8.79 8.84 40.58
C GLN A 57 -9.19 7.82 41.65
N GLN A 58 -9.90 6.75 41.28
CA GLN A 58 -10.28 5.66 42.20
C GLN A 58 -9.08 4.88 42.75
N SER A 59 -7.95 4.89 42.04
CA SER A 59 -6.71 4.21 42.44
C SER A 59 -5.66 5.15 43.05
N ASN A 60 -5.93 6.46 43.07
CA ASN A 60 -5.06 7.48 43.63
C ASN A 60 -5.89 8.54 44.36
N GLU A 61 -6.11 8.33 45.67
CA GLU A 61 -6.98 9.18 46.50
C GLU A 61 -6.52 10.65 46.59
N ASP A 62 -5.23 10.91 46.36
CA ASP A 62 -4.64 12.26 46.39
C ASP A 62 -4.92 13.07 45.10
N PHE A 63 -5.40 12.43 44.03
CA PHE A 63 -5.70 13.10 42.78
C PHE A 63 -7.12 13.67 42.79
N LYS A 64 -7.22 14.99 42.80
CA LYS A 64 -8.48 15.73 42.58
C LYS A 64 -8.35 16.53 41.30
N MET A 65 -9.32 16.36 40.40
CA MET A 65 -9.35 17.06 39.11
C MET A 65 -9.53 18.59 39.26
N GLU A 66 -9.95 19.04 40.43
CA GLU A 66 -10.18 20.44 40.81
C GLU A 66 -8.87 21.16 41.17
N ASP A 67 -7.81 20.41 41.49
CA ASP A 67 -6.57 20.91 42.08
C ASP A 67 -5.47 21.10 41.04
N GLY A 68 -5.62 22.11 40.17
CA GLY A 68 -4.55 22.57 39.29
C GLY A 68 -4.90 22.66 37.81
N GLN A 69 -3.92 23.05 37.00
CA GLN A 69 -4.08 23.14 35.55
C GLN A 69 -3.92 21.76 34.94
N THR A 70 -4.98 21.26 34.29
CA THR A 70 -4.93 20.02 33.48
C THR A 70 -4.58 20.37 32.04
N THR A 71 -3.59 19.71 31.46
CA THR A 71 -3.32 19.79 30.01
C THR A 71 -3.58 18.44 29.36
N ILE A 72 -4.11 18.48 28.14
CA ILE A 72 -4.42 17.28 27.35
C ILE A 72 -3.65 17.38 26.04
N ASP A 73 -2.73 16.44 25.82
CA ASP A 73 -1.99 16.33 24.58
C ASP A 73 -2.66 15.28 23.69
N LEU A 74 -2.97 15.68 22.45
CA LEU A 74 -3.57 14.78 21.46
C LEU A 74 -2.51 14.32 20.46
N LEU A 75 -2.22 13.02 20.46
CA LEU A 75 -1.39 12.39 19.43
C LEU A 75 -2.29 11.92 18.28
N HIS A 76 -2.14 12.52 17.11
CA HIS A 76 -2.85 12.13 15.89
C HIS A 76 -1.95 11.33 14.95
N VAL A 77 -2.46 10.20 14.45
CA VAL A 77 -1.83 9.43 13.38
C VAL A 77 -2.80 9.37 12.20
N GLU A 78 -2.44 10.05 11.12
CA GLU A 78 -3.18 9.99 9.86
C GLU A 78 -3.09 8.58 9.28
N MET A 79 -4.24 7.97 9.05
CA MET A 79 -4.32 6.65 8.41
C MET A 79 -4.46 6.83 6.90
N PRO A 80 -3.57 6.24 6.08
CA PRO A 80 -3.67 6.35 4.64
C PRO A 80 -4.93 5.63 4.15
N MET A 81 -5.98 6.39 3.85
CA MET A 81 -7.19 5.86 3.24
C MET A 81 -6.94 5.60 1.75
N GLY A 82 -6.81 4.33 1.39
CA GLY A 82 -6.83 3.92 -0.02
C GLY A 82 -8.17 4.24 -0.65
N SER A 83 -8.15 4.85 -1.83
CA SER A 83 -9.36 5.17 -2.61
C SER A 83 -10.14 3.90 -2.95
N GLY A 84 -11.27 3.67 -2.29
CA GLY A 84 -12.36 2.81 -2.75
C GLY A 84 -11.95 1.40 -3.20
N GLY A 85 -11.83 0.49 -2.25
CA GLY A 85 -11.83 -0.95 -2.52
C GLY A 85 -11.97 -1.67 -1.20
N GLY A 86 -13.03 -2.48 -1.04
CA GLY A 86 -13.34 -3.19 0.20
C GLY A 86 -12.06 -3.73 0.84
N SER A 87 -11.86 -3.39 2.12
CA SER A 87 -10.71 -3.77 2.91
C SER A 87 -10.31 -5.19 2.51
N VAL A 88 -9.12 -5.36 1.94
CA VAL A 88 -8.61 -6.69 1.66
C VAL A 88 -8.28 -7.26 3.03
N LYS A 89 -9.30 -7.81 3.71
CA LYS A 89 -9.24 -8.31 5.09
C LYS A 89 -8.18 -9.40 5.29
N ASN A 90 -7.58 -9.87 4.19
CA ASN A 90 -6.63 -10.94 4.19
C ASN A 90 -5.34 -10.53 3.44
N LEU A 91 -4.51 -9.69 4.06
CA LEU A 91 -3.06 -9.71 3.76
C LEU A 91 -2.43 -11.06 4.19
N HIS A 92 -3.18 -11.89 4.92
CA HIS A 92 -2.84 -13.24 5.35
C HIS A 92 -3.33 -14.36 4.42
N THR A 93 -3.80 -14.04 3.21
CA THR A 93 -4.23 -15.06 2.25
C THR A 93 -3.03 -15.72 1.57
N ASP A 94 -3.21 -17.01 1.24
CA ASP A 94 -2.36 -17.81 0.35
C ASP A 94 -1.79 -17.00 -0.83
N LYS A 95 -0.51 -17.23 -1.17
CA LYS A 95 0.22 -16.47 -2.20
C LYS A 95 -0.54 -16.45 -3.53
N GLU A 96 -1.19 -17.54 -3.90
CA GLU A 96 -1.98 -17.61 -5.12
C GLU A 96 -3.22 -16.72 -5.07
N ALA A 97 -3.96 -16.76 -3.97
CA ALA A 97 -5.17 -15.98 -3.83
C ALA A 97 -4.87 -14.47 -3.68
N PHE A 98 -3.74 -14.09 -3.09
CA PHE A 98 -3.24 -12.71 -3.14
C PHE A 98 -2.92 -12.26 -4.58
N ARG A 99 -2.19 -13.10 -5.34
CA ARG A 99 -1.86 -12.84 -6.75
C ARG A 99 -3.11 -12.73 -7.64
N LYS A 100 -4.09 -13.62 -7.45
CA LYS A 100 -5.35 -13.65 -8.22
C LYS A 100 -6.28 -12.48 -7.84
N GLY A 101 -6.29 -12.05 -6.58
CA GLY A 101 -7.19 -11.00 -6.09
C GLY A 101 -6.73 -9.57 -6.40
N LYS A 102 -5.42 -9.32 -6.52
CA LYS A 102 -4.89 -7.98 -6.76
C LYS A 102 -4.97 -7.61 -8.24
N LYS A 103 -5.90 -6.72 -8.58
CA LYS A 103 -6.05 -6.16 -9.94
C LYS A 103 -4.82 -5.40 -10.45
N SER A 104 -3.92 -4.97 -9.56
CA SER A 104 -2.66 -4.29 -9.87
C SER A 104 -1.51 -5.24 -10.24
N ILE A 105 -1.70 -6.56 -10.11
CA ILE A 105 -0.73 -7.57 -10.53
C ILE A 105 -1.19 -8.13 -11.88
N VAL A 106 -0.30 -8.13 -12.87
CA VAL A 106 -0.54 -8.79 -14.15
C VAL A 106 0.28 -10.07 -14.19
N SER A 107 -0.41 -11.20 -14.27
CA SER A 107 0.23 -12.51 -14.39
C SER A 107 0.56 -12.80 -15.85
N ILE A 108 1.84 -13.03 -16.13
CA ILE A 108 2.31 -13.53 -17.42
C ILE A 108 2.22 -15.05 -17.41
N VAL A 109 1.68 -15.63 -18.48
CA VAL A 109 1.61 -17.08 -18.70
C VAL A 109 2.62 -17.44 -19.78
N ASN A 110 3.42 -18.46 -19.54
CA ASN A 110 4.51 -18.89 -20.42
C ASN A 110 4.68 -20.42 -20.38
N ASP A 111 3.57 -21.15 -20.45
CA ASP A 111 3.56 -22.62 -20.28
C ASP A 111 4.35 -23.36 -21.38
N GLU A 112 4.44 -22.78 -22.58
CA GLU A 112 5.05 -23.39 -23.77
C GLU A 112 6.32 -22.66 -24.25
N ASP A 113 6.71 -21.56 -23.60
CA ASP A 113 7.85 -20.74 -24.03
C ASP A 113 8.66 -20.09 -22.88
N HIS A 114 9.84 -19.60 -23.23
CA HIS A 114 10.75 -18.93 -22.29
C HIS A 114 10.71 -17.40 -22.40
N MET A 115 9.61 -16.82 -22.92
CA MET A 115 9.48 -15.39 -23.20
C MET A 115 8.79 -14.59 -22.07
N CYS A 116 8.81 -15.09 -20.84
CA CYS A 116 8.12 -14.45 -19.72
C CYS A 116 8.59 -12.99 -19.49
N LEU A 117 9.90 -12.72 -19.63
CA LEU A 117 10.46 -11.39 -19.47
C LEU A 117 10.04 -10.44 -20.59
N SER A 118 10.17 -10.84 -21.86
CA SER A 118 9.80 -9.99 -22.99
C SER A 118 8.28 -9.72 -23.02
N ARG A 119 7.44 -10.70 -22.68
CA ARG A 119 6.00 -10.51 -22.48
C ARG A 119 5.71 -9.50 -21.36
N ALA A 120 6.40 -9.61 -20.22
CA ALA A 120 6.24 -8.66 -19.12
C ALA A 120 6.58 -7.22 -19.55
N ILE A 121 7.70 -7.04 -20.27
CA ILE A 121 8.13 -5.74 -20.77
C ILE A 121 7.09 -5.14 -21.71
N VAL A 122 6.58 -5.91 -22.69
CA VAL A 122 5.56 -5.46 -23.64
C VAL A 122 4.29 -4.98 -22.92
N VAL A 123 3.83 -5.73 -21.91
CA VAL A 123 2.70 -5.35 -21.08
C VAL A 123 2.97 -4.03 -20.35
N THR A 124 4.15 -3.91 -19.73
CA THR A 124 4.53 -2.70 -18.99
C THR A 124 4.61 -1.47 -19.88
N ILE A 125 5.16 -1.58 -21.10
CA ILE A 125 5.25 -0.46 -22.05
C ILE A 125 3.86 0.06 -22.42
N VAL A 126 2.91 -0.83 -22.72
CA VAL A 126 1.55 -0.42 -23.09
C VAL A 126 0.84 0.24 -21.91
N HIS A 127 1.07 -0.26 -20.70
CA HIS A 127 0.56 0.37 -19.48
C HIS A 127 1.19 1.75 -19.22
N ALA A 128 2.49 1.90 -19.45
CA ALA A 128 3.21 3.16 -19.25
C ALA A 128 2.76 4.25 -20.23
N ASN A 129 2.39 3.87 -21.45
CA ASN A 129 1.85 4.78 -22.47
C ASN A 129 0.33 4.98 -22.37
N LYS A 130 -0.26 4.75 -21.18
CA LYS A 130 -1.68 5.02 -20.97
C LYS A 130 -1.96 6.52 -21.20
N PRO A 131 -2.86 6.89 -22.13
CA PRO A 131 -3.20 8.29 -22.34
C PRO A 131 -3.94 8.87 -21.12
N GLU A 132 -3.81 10.18 -20.89
CA GLU A 132 -4.48 10.88 -19.78
C GLU A 132 -6.00 10.70 -19.83
N LYS A 133 -6.57 10.71 -21.04
CA LYS A 133 -7.96 10.35 -21.31
C LYS A 133 -7.98 8.97 -21.93
N GLU A 134 -8.75 8.06 -21.34
CA GLU A 134 -8.88 6.70 -21.87
C GLU A 134 -9.45 6.75 -23.28
N SER A 135 -8.66 6.25 -24.23
CA SER A 135 -9.09 6.05 -25.60
C SER A 135 -9.59 4.62 -25.80
N GLU A 136 -10.57 4.44 -26.67
CA GLU A 136 -11.13 3.13 -26.99
C GLU A 136 -10.05 2.22 -27.62
N GLU A 137 -9.13 2.81 -28.38
CA GLU A 137 -8.00 2.14 -29.01
C GLU A 137 -7.04 1.57 -27.96
N TRP A 138 -6.64 2.37 -26.98
CA TRP A 138 -5.75 1.92 -25.90
C TRP A 138 -6.44 0.86 -25.04
N ASN A 139 -7.73 1.02 -24.73
CA ASN A 139 -8.49 0.03 -23.97
C ASN A 139 -8.57 -1.32 -24.68
N LYS A 140 -8.80 -1.31 -26.00
CA LYS A 140 -8.74 -2.53 -26.82
C LYS A 140 -7.35 -3.14 -26.78
N GLU A 141 -6.32 -2.37 -27.06
CA GLU A 141 -4.93 -2.84 -27.06
C GLU A 141 -4.52 -3.42 -25.70
N TRP A 142 -4.80 -2.70 -24.61
CA TRP A 142 -4.53 -3.11 -23.23
C TRP A 142 -5.23 -4.42 -22.88
N LYS A 143 -6.49 -4.59 -23.28
CA LYS A 143 -7.23 -5.84 -23.06
C LYS A 143 -6.57 -7.03 -23.74
N HIS A 144 -6.07 -6.84 -24.97
CA HIS A 144 -5.39 -7.90 -25.73
C HIS A 144 -4.00 -8.20 -25.15
N ILE A 145 -3.25 -7.18 -24.74
CA ILE A 145 -1.87 -7.34 -24.28
C ILE A 145 -1.81 -7.86 -22.83
N ARG A 146 -2.71 -7.44 -21.95
CA ARG A 146 -2.75 -7.89 -20.55
C ARG A 146 -3.12 -9.37 -20.42
N GLN A 147 -3.87 -9.93 -21.37
CA GLN A 147 -4.39 -11.30 -21.30
C GLN A 147 -3.49 -12.27 -22.07
N SER A 148 -2.54 -12.89 -21.37
CA SER A 148 -1.47 -13.73 -21.94
C SER A 148 -1.97 -14.98 -22.70
N LYS A 149 -3.16 -15.52 -22.37
CA LYS A 149 -3.59 -16.85 -22.83
C LYS A 149 -4.18 -16.89 -24.24
N ASN A 150 -4.76 -15.79 -24.73
CA ASN A 150 -5.62 -15.84 -25.93
C ASN A 150 -5.18 -14.92 -27.08
N TYR A 151 -4.14 -14.11 -26.91
CA TYR A 151 -3.87 -13.02 -27.85
C TYR A 151 -2.48 -13.11 -28.47
N LYS A 152 -2.47 -13.43 -29.77
CA LYS A 152 -1.29 -13.45 -30.65
C LYS A 152 -0.47 -12.16 -30.57
N LEU A 153 -1.14 -11.02 -30.38
CA LEU A 153 -0.52 -9.69 -30.32
C LEU A 153 0.56 -9.57 -29.23
N GLN A 154 0.32 -10.11 -28.03
CA GLN A 154 1.34 -10.07 -26.96
C GLN A 154 2.56 -10.90 -27.36
N THR A 155 2.33 -12.10 -27.90
CA THR A 155 3.38 -13.02 -28.33
C THR A 155 4.20 -12.43 -29.49
N GLU A 156 3.55 -11.85 -30.50
CA GLU A 156 4.21 -11.22 -31.64
C GLU A 156 5.11 -10.07 -31.23
N ARG A 157 4.63 -9.19 -30.34
CA ARG A 157 5.44 -8.09 -29.80
C ARG A 157 6.57 -8.57 -28.92
N ALA A 158 6.34 -9.62 -28.13
CA ALA A 158 7.39 -10.20 -27.30
C ALA A 158 8.52 -10.80 -28.14
N LYS A 159 8.17 -11.50 -29.24
CA LYS A 159 9.15 -12.01 -30.22
C LYS A 159 9.92 -10.88 -30.89
N ALA A 160 9.22 -9.86 -31.39
CA ALA A 160 9.85 -8.69 -32.00
C ALA A 160 10.83 -7.99 -31.03
N LEU A 161 10.47 -7.91 -29.73
CA LEU A 161 11.36 -7.36 -28.71
C LEU A 161 12.59 -8.25 -28.46
N CYS A 162 12.43 -9.58 -28.45
CA CYS A 162 13.56 -10.51 -28.36
C CYS A 162 14.51 -10.36 -29.56
N ASP A 163 13.95 -10.24 -30.77
CA ASP A 163 14.73 -10.06 -32.01
C ASP A 163 15.51 -8.73 -31.96
N GLN A 164 14.88 -7.64 -31.53
CA GLN A 164 15.53 -6.34 -31.35
C GLN A 164 16.66 -6.38 -30.31
N ALA A 165 16.49 -7.14 -29.23
CA ALA A 165 17.48 -7.27 -28.16
C ALA A 165 18.58 -8.29 -28.48
N GLY A 166 18.45 -9.07 -29.56
CA GLY A 166 19.36 -10.19 -29.84
C GLY A 166 19.33 -11.24 -28.73
N VAL A 167 18.15 -11.51 -28.18
CA VAL A 167 17.91 -12.50 -27.12
C VAL A 167 17.13 -13.67 -27.70
N SER A 168 17.61 -14.90 -27.48
CA SER A 168 16.90 -16.11 -27.91
C SER A 168 15.61 -16.30 -27.11
N SER A 169 14.54 -16.71 -27.78
CA SER A 169 13.28 -17.11 -27.14
C SER A 169 13.26 -18.57 -26.69
N GLU A 170 14.31 -19.33 -26.99
CA GLU A 170 14.43 -20.77 -26.69
C GLU A 170 14.92 -21.04 -25.27
N HIS A 171 15.47 -20.03 -24.57
CA HIS A 171 16.03 -20.18 -23.23
C HIS A 171 15.51 -19.09 -22.30
N GLY A 172 15.48 -19.38 -21.00
CA GLY A 172 15.09 -18.41 -19.98
C GLY A 172 16.04 -17.21 -19.94
N CYS A 173 15.48 -16.02 -19.71
CA CYS A 173 16.26 -14.78 -19.58
C CYS A 173 16.88 -14.65 -18.19
N GLY A 174 18.18 -14.37 -18.12
CA GLY A 174 18.93 -14.07 -16.90
C GLY A 174 19.59 -12.68 -16.94
N PRO A 175 20.55 -12.42 -16.03
CA PRO A 175 21.20 -11.12 -15.89
C PRO A 175 21.80 -10.56 -17.18
N ALA A 176 22.38 -11.42 -18.03
CA ALA A 176 22.95 -11.01 -19.31
C ALA A 176 21.89 -10.52 -20.30
N GLU A 177 20.72 -11.17 -20.33
CA GLU A 177 19.60 -10.77 -21.17
C GLU A 177 18.96 -9.47 -20.66
N TRP A 178 18.96 -9.24 -19.35
CA TRP A 178 18.41 -8.01 -18.76
C TRP A 178 19.14 -6.76 -19.28
N GLU A 179 20.47 -6.82 -19.39
CA GLU A 179 21.26 -5.72 -19.95
C GLU A 179 20.95 -5.48 -21.43
N LYS A 180 20.76 -6.55 -22.21
CA LYS A 180 20.38 -6.44 -23.63
C LYS A 180 19.01 -5.79 -23.79
N PHE A 181 18.02 -6.22 -23.03
CA PHE A 181 16.70 -5.57 -23.02
C PHE A 181 16.81 -4.12 -22.55
N GLN A 182 17.59 -3.83 -21.51
CA GLN A 182 17.77 -2.46 -21.03
C GLN A 182 18.34 -1.53 -22.11
N LYS A 183 19.28 -2.01 -22.93
CA LYS A 183 19.83 -1.22 -24.06
C LYS A 183 18.76 -0.84 -25.07
N VAL A 184 17.85 -1.76 -25.42
CA VAL A 184 16.72 -1.49 -26.34
C VAL A 184 15.71 -0.52 -25.73
N LEU A 185 15.51 -0.58 -24.42
CA LEU A 185 14.53 0.23 -23.71
C LEU A 185 14.98 1.68 -23.46
N MET A 186 16.28 1.94 -23.49
CA MET A 186 16.81 3.30 -23.35
C MET A 186 16.45 4.17 -24.56
N PRO A 187 16.22 5.48 -24.37
CA PRO A 187 16.24 6.21 -23.10
C PRO A 187 14.89 6.21 -22.35
N ASN A 188 13.86 5.60 -22.93
CA ASN A 188 12.48 5.80 -22.51
C ASN A 188 12.10 5.03 -21.25
N TYR A 189 12.70 3.85 -21.02
CA TYR A 189 12.33 2.98 -19.89
C TYR A 189 13.55 2.40 -19.18
N ARG A 190 13.39 2.15 -17.87
CA ARG A 190 14.39 1.47 -17.03
C ARG A 190 13.78 0.24 -16.37
N LEU A 191 14.42 -0.91 -16.56
CA LEU A 191 14.09 -2.18 -15.93
C LEU A 191 14.47 -2.17 -14.45
N LYS A 192 13.55 -2.61 -13.61
CA LYS A 192 13.81 -2.94 -12.20
C LYS A 192 13.28 -4.33 -11.93
N ILE A 193 14.16 -5.25 -11.56
CA ILE A 193 13.81 -6.65 -11.34
C ILE A 193 13.91 -6.94 -9.85
N TYR A 194 12.87 -7.57 -9.30
CA TYR A 194 12.76 -7.88 -7.89
C TYR A 194 12.58 -9.38 -7.71
N GLN A 195 13.26 -9.94 -6.72
CA GLN A 195 12.98 -11.27 -6.22
C GLN A 195 12.01 -11.18 -5.04
N GLN A 196 10.90 -11.91 -5.15
CA GLN A 196 9.96 -12.06 -4.05
C GLN A 196 10.50 -13.11 -3.07
N ASN A 197 10.95 -12.66 -1.89
CA ASN A 197 11.34 -13.53 -0.80
C ASN A 197 10.27 -13.50 0.30
N ALA A 198 9.76 -14.67 0.67
CA ALA A 198 8.84 -14.81 1.79
C ALA A 198 9.65 -15.16 3.04
N VAL A 199 9.83 -14.20 3.94
CA VAL A 199 10.44 -14.44 5.25
C VAL A 199 9.32 -14.35 6.28
N ALA A 200 8.92 -15.50 6.82
CA ALA A 200 7.79 -15.63 7.74
C ALA A 200 6.48 -15.03 7.15
N LYS A 201 5.77 -14.19 7.92
CA LYS A 201 4.51 -13.53 7.51
C LYS A 201 4.72 -12.25 6.70
N THR A 202 5.96 -11.92 6.31
CA THR A 202 6.29 -10.68 5.62
C THR A 202 6.76 -10.97 4.19
N LEU A 203 6.14 -10.28 3.24
CA LEU A 203 6.57 -10.24 1.84
C LEU A 203 7.72 -9.23 1.70
N LYS A 204 8.91 -9.71 1.31
CA LYS A 204 10.05 -8.85 0.97
C LYS A 204 10.33 -8.93 -0.52
N PHE A 205 10.69 -7.79 -1.11
CA PHE A 205 11.10 -7.69 -2.51
C PHE A 205 12.55 -7.21 -2.54
N ASP A 206 13.47 -8.13 -2.82
CA ASP A 206 14.89 -7.81 -2.92
C ASP A 206 15.21 -7.41 -4.36
N VAL A 207 15.95 -6.31 -4.53
CA VAL A 207 16.28 -5.78 -5.85
C VAL A 207 17.40 -6.61 -6.47
N LEU A 208 17.15 -7.20 -7.64
CA LEU A 208 18.15 -7.96 -8.40
C LEU A 208 18.84 -7.12 -9.49
N TYR A 209 18.14 -6.13 -10.05
CA TYR A 209 18.63 -5.29 -11.14
C TYR A 209 18.09 -3.86 -11.00
N LYS A 210 18.95 -2.86 -11.24
CA LYS A 210 18.67 -1.43 -11.03
C LYS A 210 18.90 -0.60 -12.29
#